data_AF-A0A9D1PMI8-F1
#
_entry.id   AF-A0A9D1PMI8-F1
#
_cell.length_a   1.000
_cell.length_b   1.000
_cell.length_c   1.000
_cell.angle_alpha   90.00
_cell.angle_beta   90.00
_cell.angle_gamma   90.00
#
_symmetry.space_group_name_H-M   'P 1'
#
loop_
_entity.id
_entity.type
_entity.pdbx_description
1 polymer ?
#
loop_
_entity_poly.entity_id
_entity_poly.type
_entity_poly.pdbx_seq_one_letter_code
_entity_poly.pdbx_strand_id
1 'polypeptide(L)'
;MSKTTNDMHINDIEPLMAKNIYLLDVREDFEYELKHLANSTLISVHDIPDRLEDIPKNKTIYVYCRSGNRSKQAADFLTSCGYDAINLTGGIEAYAGKYVQNEVSTQIDPNRIKIEASGLQCPGPLLKVNEVMNTLSIGEQMEITVTDFGFCADIEAWAKKTGHTVLKNEQQTDKVVVILQKNQQQSTSQPLVETKDGATMVVFSGDLDKALASFIIATGAKSMGKEVTMFFTFWGLNIIKNPHAPKIKKSGLDKMFSKMMPNSPENLPISKMNMFGLGSKMIQKVMKNKKVDALTEMIHKAEELGVKMVACTMSMDVMAIDRHELLPSVEIGGVGSYLGDTEHSNLNLFI
;
A
#
# COMPACT_ATOMS: atom_id res chain seq x y z
N MET A 1 -20.74 4.64 -41.53
CA MET A 1 -21.93 5.24 -40.90
C MET A 1 -21.89 4.85 -39.44
N SER A 2 -21.52 5.79 -38.56
CA SER A 2 -21.54 5.57 -37.11
C SER A 2 -23.01 5.38 -36.71
N LYS A 3 -23.34 4.22 -36.13
CA LYS A 3 -24.60 4.07 -35.40
C LYS A 3 -24.54 5.11 -34.28
N THR A 4 -25.44 6.08 -34.32
CA THR A 4 -25.65 7.05 -33.25
C THR A 4 -25.87 6.27 -31.96
N THR A 5 -25.07 6.56 -30.94
CA THR A 5 -25.23 6.03 -29.59
C THR A 5 -26.63 6.38 -29.11
N ASN A 6 -27.40 5.36 -28.73
CA ASN A 6 -28.71 5.59 -28.14
C ASN A 6 -28.47 6.10 -26.70
N ASP A 7 -28.83 7.35 -26.47
CA ASP A 7 -28.77 7.98 -25.16
C ASP A 7 -30.16 7.90 -24.50
N MET A 8 -30.19 7.60 -23.20
CA MET A 8 -31.38 7.62 -22.35
C MET A 8 -31.02 8.31 -21.02
N HIS A 9 -31.96 8.99 -20.37
CA HIS A 9 -31.67 9.59 -19.06
C HIS A 9 -31.70 8.50 -17.98
N ILE A 10 -30.80 8.59 -16.99
CA ILE A 10 -30.67 7.51 -15.98
C ILE A 10 -31.96 7.27 -15.18
N ASN A 11 -32.79 8.29 -14.98
CA ASN A 11 -34.06 8.15 -14.27
C ASN A 11 -35.15 7.40 -15.06
N ASP A 12 -34.98 7.24 -16.37
CA ASP A 12 -35.93 6.52 -17.22
C ASP A 12 -35.73 4.99 -17.17
N ILE A 13 -34.72 4.52 -16.42
CA ILE A 13 -34.38 3.10 -16.29
C ILE A 13 -35.32 2.34 -15.35
N GLU A 14 -35.99 3.01 -14.40
CA GLU A 14 -36.76 2.34 -13.34
C GLU A 14 -37.85 1.38 -13.87
N PRO A 15 -38.67 1.75 -14.89
CA PRO A 15 -39.66 0.83 -15.46
C PRO A 15 -39.03 -0.39 -16.13
N LEU A 16 -37.77 -0.27 -16.56
CA LEU A 16 -37.02 -1.31 -17.25
C LEU A 16 -36.32 -2.26 -16.27
N MET A 17 -35.89 -1.78 -15.10
CA MET A 17 -35.30 -2.62 -14.05
C MET A 17 -36.24 -3.76 -13.62
N ALA A 18 -37.56 -3.55 -13.65
CA ALA A 18 -38.56 -4.59 -13.37
C ALA A 18 -38.58 -5.73 -14.41
N LYS A 19 -37.95 -5.56 -15.57
CA LYS A 19 -37.92 -6.52 -16.69
C LYS A 19 -36.60 -7.29 -16.79
N ASN A 20 -35.76 -7.28 -15.75
CA ASN A 20 -34.48 -8.00 -15.70
C ASN A 20 -33.51 -7.64 -16.84
N ILE A 21 -33.28 -6.34 -17.02
CA ILE A 21 -32.30 -5.79 -17.96
C ILE A 21 -30.85 -6.09 -17.55
N TYR A 22 -29.91 -5.94 -18.49
CA TYR A 22 -28.49 -5.94 -18.17
C TYR A 22 -28.00 -4.51 -17.96
N LEU A 23 -27.75 -4.15 -16.71
CA LEU A 23 -27.27 -2.84 -16.29
C LEU A 23 -25.76 -2.93 -16.01
N LEU A 24 -24.96 -2.14 -16.71
CA LEU A 24 -23.51 -2.14 -16.61
C LEU A 24 -23.03 -0.84 -15.96
N ASP A 25 -22.34 -0.98 -14.82
CA ASP A 25 -21.61 0.12 -14.20
C ASP A 25 -20.16 0.10 -14.70
N VAL A 26 -19.71 1.22 -15.26
CA VAL A 26 -18.34 1.36 -15.80
C VAL A 26 -17.44 2.27 -14.97
N ARG A 27 -17.82 2.49 -13.71
CA ARG A 27 -16.97 3.16 -12.70
C ARG A 27 -15.88 2.23 -12.17
N GLU A 28 -15.06 2.75 -11.27
CA GLU A 28 -14.07 1.97 -10.54
C GLU A 28 -14.70 1.24 -9.34
N ASP A 29 -14.07 0.14 -8.89
CA ASP A 29 -14.52 -0.70 -7.77
C ASP A 29 -14.90 0.09 -6.51
N PHE A 30 -14.04 1.04 -6.12
CA PHE A 30 -14.30 1.83 -4.92
C PHE A 30 -15.55 2.72 -5.04
N GLU A 31 -15.89 3.20 -6.24
CA GLU A 31 -17.10 4.02 -6.47
C GLU A 31 -18.36 3.14 -6.41
N TYR A 32 -18.26 1.91 -6.89
CA TYR A 32 -19.32 0.92 -6.90
C TYR A 32 -19.67 0.45 -5.47
N GLU A 33 -18.64 0.13 -4.69
CA GLU A 33 -18.79 -0.33 -3.30
C GLU A 33 -19.45 0.72 -2.40
N LEU A 34 -19.13 2.01 -2.59
CA LEU A 34 -19.76 3.10 -1.82
C LEU A 34 -21.27 3.21 -2.08
N LYS A 35 -21.66 3.15 -3.35
CA LYS A 35 -23.06 3.13 -3.78
C LYS A 35 -23.16 2.72 -5.24
N HIS A 36 -24.15 1.91 -5.57
CA HIS A 36 -24.45 1.51 -6.95
C HIS A 36 -25.95 1.27 -7.15
N LEU A 37 -26.35 1.08 -8.40
CA LEU A 37 -27.72 0.71 -8.74
C LEU A 37 -27.94 -0.79 -8.50
N ALA A 38 -29.09 -1.17 -7.94
CA ALA A 38 -29.38 -2.59 -7.71
C ALA A 38 -29.31 -3.40 -9.02
N ASN A 39 -28.76 -4.61 -8.92
CA ASN A 39 -28.60 -5.54 -10.06
C ASN A 39 -27.72 -5.03 -11.21
N SER A 40 -26.87 -4.01 -10.97
CA SER A 40 -25.81 -3.68 -11.93
C SER A 40 -24.67 -4.70 -11.89
N THR A 41 -24.00 -4.88 -13.02
CA THR A 41 -22.73 -5.59 -13.13
C THR A 41 -21.62 -4.54 -13.27
N LEU A 42 -20.54 -4.68 -12.50
CA LEU A 42 -19.39 -3.78 -12.57
C LEU A 42 -18.34 -4.30 -13.55
N ILE A 43 -17.99 -3.49 -14.54
CA ILE A 43 -16.80 -3.65 -15.39
C ILE A 43 -16.27 -2.25 -15.68
N SER A 44 -15.13 -1.86 -15.09
CA SER A 44 -14.55 -0.53 -15.31
C SER A 44 -14.37 -0.26 -16.80
N VAL A 45 -14.55 1.00 -17.23
CA VAL A 45 -14.46 1.40 -18.65
C VAL A 45 -13.15 0.94 -19.31
N HIS A 46 -12.07 0.86 -18.54
CA HIS A 46 -10.76 0.42 -19.01
C HIS A 46 -10.68 -1.09 -19.26
N ASP A 47 -11.48 -1.88 -18.55
CA ASP A 47 -11.46 -3.34 -18.60
C ASP A 47 -12.43 -3.91 -19.67
N ILE A 48 -13.33 -3.08 -20.21
CA ILE A 48 -14.34 -3.52 -21.19
C ILE A 48 -13.72 -4.20 -22.42
N PRO A 49 -12.64 -3.69 -23.04
CA PRO A 49 -12.02 -4.35 -24.21
C PRO A 49 -11.57 -5.78 -23.93
N ASP A 50 -11.07 -6.04 -22.72
CA ASP A 50 -10.54 -7.34 -22.31
C ASP A 50 -11.62 -8.27 -21.74
N ARG A 51 -12.79 -7.73 -21.38
CA ARG A 51 -13.90 -8.45 -20.74
C ARG A 51 -15.19 -8.49 -21.59
N LEU A 52 -15.07 -8.35 -22.90
CA LEU A 52 -16.21 -8.42 -23.82
C LEU A 52 -17.02 -9.72 -23.68
N GLU A 53 -16.35 -10.84 -23.39
CA GLU A 53 -16.98 -12.15 -23.23
C GLU A 53 -17.91 -12.24 -22.01
N ASP A 54 -17.68 -11.41 -20.99
CA ASP A 54 -18.50 -11.35 -19.77
C ASP A 54 -19.82 -10.59 -20.00
N ILE A 55 -19.91 -9.84 -21.10
CA ILE A 55 -21.07 -9.02 -21.45
C ILE A 55 -22.00 -9.82 -22.38
N PRO A 56 -23.30 -9.96 -22.05
CA PRO A 56 -24.21 -10.79 -22.84
C PRO A 56 -24.60 -10.12 -24.16
N LYS A 57 -24.15 -10.69 -25.29
CA LYS A 57 -24.52 -10.18 -26.63
C LYS A 57 -26.01 -10.28 -27.00
N ASN A 58 -26.79 -11.09 -26.28
CA ASN A 58 -28.20 -11.32 -26.55
C ASN A 58 -29.16 -10.40 -25.77
N LYS A 59 -28.63 -9.37 -25.08
CA LYS A 59 -29.40 -8.40 -24.32
C LYS A 59 -29.00 -6.97 -24.70
N THR A 60 -29.93 -6.04 -24.51
CA THR A 60 -29.61 -4.61 -24.50
C THR A 60 -28.82 -4.28 -23.23
N ILE A 61 -27.70 -3.58 -23.39
CA ILE A 61 -26.74 -3.24 -22.35
C ILE A 61 -26.94 -1.77 -21.97
N TYR A 62 -27.47 -1.51 -20.78
CA TYR A 62 -27.65 -0.15 -20.28
C TYR A 62 -26.43 0.25 -19.47
N VAL A 63 -25.66 1.24 -19.94
CA VAL A 63 -24.36 1.58 -19.39
C VAL A 63 -24.44 2.88 -18.61
N TYR A 64 -24.02 2.90 -17.35
CA TYR A 64 -23.91 4.13 -16.57
C TYR A 64 -22.52 4.27 -15.93
N CYS A 65 -22.17 5.50 -15.59
CA CYS A 65 -21.00 5.79 -14.80
C CYS A 65 -21.34 6.83 -13.73
N ARG A 66 -20.35 7.62 -13.28
CA ARG A 66 -20.58 8.71 -12.33
C ARG A 66 -21.53 9.82 -12.88
N SER A 67 -21.18 10.44 -14.01
CA SER A 67 -21.90 11.60 -14.55
C SER A 67 -22.37 11.46 -16.01
N GLY A 68 -22.11 10.32 -16.66
CA GLY A 68 -22.49 10.03 -18.06
C GLY A 68 -21.33 10.06 -19.08
N ASN A 69 -20.14 10.55 -18.71
CA ASN A 69 -19.01 10.69 -19.66
C ASN A 69 -18.33 9.35 -19.99
N ARG A 70 -17.96 8.56 -18.97
CA ARG A 70 -17.31 7.24 -19.15
C ARG A 70 -18.28 6.23 -19.77
N SER A 71 -19.55 6.27 -19.38
CA SER A 71 -20.58 5.39 -19.94
C SER A 71 -20.84 5.66 -21.42
N LYS A 72 -20.74 6.91 -21.88
CA LYS A 72 -20.80 7.23 -23.30
C LYS A 72 -19.66 6.55 -24.07
N GLN A 73 -18.42 6.69 -23.60
CA GLN A 73 -17.26 6.05 -24.22
C GLN A 73 -17.41 4.53 -24.27
N ALA A 74 -17.84 3.93 -23.16
CA ALA A 74 -18.11 2.50 -23.07
C ALA A 74 -19.21 2.04 -24.04
N ALA A 75 -20.34 2.75 -24.11
CA ALA A 75 -21.44 2.42 -25.01
C ALA A 75 -21.05 2.55 -26.49
N ASP A 76 -20.28 3.58 -26.84
CA ASP A 76 -19.73 3.78 -28.20
C ASP A 76 -18.84 2.59 -28.59
N PHE A 77 -17.94 2.20 -27.69
CA PHE A 77 -17.05 1.06 -27.89
C PHE A 77 -17.84 -0.25 -28.05
N LEU A 78 -18.76 -0.54 -27.14
CA LEU A 78 -19.60 -1.74 -27.19
C LEU A 78 -20.43 -1.82 -28.47
N THR A 79 -21.00 -0.68 -28.91
CA THR A 79 -21.75 -0.59 -30.17
C THR A 79 -20.85 -0.89 -31.38
N SER A 80 -19.60 -0.42 -31.36
CA SER A 80 -18.61 -0.72 -32.40
C SER A 80 -18.24 -2.21 -32.45
N CYS A 81 -18.29 -2.89 -31.32
CA CYS A 81 -18.09 -4.34 -31.18
C CYS A 81 -19.37 -5.17 -31.45
N GLY A 82 -20.48 -4.52 -31.84
CA GLY A 82 -21.72 -5.19 -32.23
C GLY A 82 -22.70 -5.48 -31.10
N TYR A 83 -22.51 -4.89 -29.92
CA TYR A 83 -23.47 -4.96 -28.82
C TYR A 83 -24.59 -3.92 -29.03
N ASP A 84 -25.77 -4.23 -28.50
CA ASP A 84 -26.86 -3.26 -28.37
C ASP A 84 -26.68 -2.48 -27.06
N ALA A 85 -25.93 -1.36 -27.11
CA ALA A 85 -25.59 -0.58 -25.91
C ALA A 85 -26.31 0.78 -25.89
N ILE A 86 -26.85 1.14 -24.72
CA ILE A 86 -27.54 2.40 -24.45
C ILE A 86 -26.80 3.12 -23.32
N ASN A 87 -26.38 4.36 -23.56
CA ASN A 87 -25.74 5.18 -22.54
C ASN A 87 -26.79 5.85 -21.65
N LEU A 88 -26.63 5.70 -20.33
CA LEU A 88 -27.43 6.35 -19.31
C LEU A 88 -26.82 7.69 -18.94
N THR A 89 -27.33 8.73 -19.59
CA THR A 89 -26.95 10.14 -19.38
C THR A 89 -27.30 10.62 -17.97
N GLY A 90 -26.50 11.58 -17.47
CA GLY A 90 -26.56 12.07 -16.09
C GLY A 90 -25.81 11.18 -15.09
N GLY A 91 -25.65 9.89 -15.39
CA GLY A 91 -24.94 8.94 -14.52
C GLY A 91 -25.56 8.82 -13.13
N ILE A 92 -24.91 8.09 -12.24
CA ILE A 92 -25.43 7.84 -10.88
C ILE A 92 -25.61 9.14 -10.06
N GLU A 93 -24.95 10.25 -10.42
CA GLU A 93 -25.16 11.56 -9.78
C GLU A 93 -26.56 12.13 -10.00
N ALA A 94 -27.17 11.85 -11.15
CA ALA A 94 -28.51 12.36 -11.51
C ALA A 94 -29.66 11.41 -11.11
N TYR A 95 -29.34 10.23 -10.56
CA TYR A 95 -30.35 9.22 -10.26
C TYR A 95 -31.15 9.58 -9.00
N ALA A 96 -32.47 9.64 -9.12
CA ALA A 96 -33.37 9.99 -8.01
C ALA A 96 -33.91 8.76 -7.25
N GLY A 97 -33.67 7.55 -7.77
CA GLY A 97 -34.17 6.31 -7.20
C GLY A 97 -33.34 5.78 -6.04
N LYS A 98 -33.61 4.53 -5.65
CA LYS A 98 -32.90 3.85 -4.55
C LYS A 98 -31.57 3.26 -5.01
N TYR A 99 -30.56 3.43 -4.17
CA TYR A 99 -29.25 2.83 -4.34
C TYR A 99 -29.10 1.57 -3.48
N VAL A 100 -28.26 0.64 -3.93
CA VAL A 100 -27.59 -0.28 -3.02
C VAL A 100 -26.40 0.48 -2.46
N GLN A 101 -26.43 0.72 -1.16
CA GLN A 101 -25.29 1.22 -0.41
C GLN A 101 -24.81 0.06 0.44
N ASN A 102 -23.56 -0.35 0.27
CA ASN A 102 -22.92 -1.14 1.31
C ASN A 102 -22.72 -0.15 2.46
N GLU A 103 -23.55 -0.25 3.49
CA GLU A 103 -23.27 0.40 4.76
C GLU A 103 -21.98 -0.23 5.29
N VAL A 104 -20.83 0.36 4.94
CA VAL A 104 -19.67 0.29 5.81
C VAL A 104 -20.14 0.99 7.08
N SER A 105 -20.62 0.20 8.04
CA SER A 105 -21.00 0.72 9.34
C SER A 105 -19.78 1.42 9.91
N THR A 106 -19.77 2.75 9.86
CA THR A 106 -18.85 3.59 10.63
C THR A 106 -19.22 3.58 12.12
N GLN A 107 -20.31 2.88 12.50
CA GLN A 107 -20.67 2.69 13.89
C GLN A 107 -19.79 1.61 14.50
N ILE A 108 -19.00 2.03 15.49
CA ILE A 108 -18.20 1.14 16.33
C ILE A 108 -19.16 0.38 17.24
N ASP A 109 -19.21 -0.94 17.12
CA ASP A 109 -20.02 -1.81 17.96
C ASP A 109 -19.47 -1.78 19.40
N PRO A 110 -20.27 -1.40 20.42
CA PRO A 110 -19.85 -1.43 21.82
C PRO A 110 -19.50 -2.84 22.33
N ASN A 111 -20.06 -3.90 21.73
CA ASN A 111 -19.84 -5.30 22.12
C ASN A 111 -18.74 -6.01 21.32
N ARG A 112 -17.97 -5.27 20.51
CA ARG A 112 -16.82 -5.80 19.75
C ARG A 112 -15.85 -6.60 20.63
N ILE A 113 -15.19 -7.58 20.03
CA ILE A 113 -14.17 -8.38 20.71
C ILE A 113 -12.95 -7.50 20.99
N LYS A 114 -12.52 -7.41 22.26
CA LYS A 114 -11.34 -6.64 22.65
C LYS A 114 -10.15 -7.55 22.91
N ILE A 115 -9.02 -7.23 22.29
CA ILE A 115 -7.80 -8.03 22.33
C ILE A 115 -6.66 -7.15 22.85
N GLU A 116 -5.95 -7.68 23.84
CA GLU A 116 -4.71 -7.11 24.34
C GLU A 116 -3.53 -7.84 23.69
N ALA A 117 -2.70 -7.09 22.97
CA ALA A 117 -1.52 -7.58 22.25
C ALA A 117 -0.29 -6.68 22.50
N SER A 118 -0.33 -5.87 23.56
CA SER A 118 0.84 -5.13 24.06
C SER A 118 1.97 -6.08 24.42
N GLY A 119 3.21 -5.64 24.17
CA GLY A 119 4.42 -6.44 24.40
C GLY A 119 4.76 -7.43 23.28
N LEU A 120 3.87 -7.63 22.29
CA LEU A 120 4.23 -8.34 21.07
C LEU A 120 4.92 -7.39 20.09
N GLN A 121 5.99 -7.88 19.44
CA GLN A 121 6.67 -7.17 18.35
C GLN A 121 6.26 -7.77 17.01
N CYS A 122 6.34 -6.99 15.94
CA CYS A 122 6.16 -7.45 14.56
C CYS A 122 6.88 -8.80 14.28
N PRO A 123 6.21 -9.84 13.72
CA PRO A 123 4.86 -9.85 13.14
C PRO A 123 3.73 -10.21 14.13
N GLY A 124 4.02 -10.36 15.43
CA GLY A 124 3.11 -10.90 16.45
C GLY A 124 1.71 -10.27 16.45
N PRO A 125 1.56 -8.93 16.51
CA PRO A 125 0.25 -8.30 16.48
C PRO A 125 -0.58 -8.63 15.23
N LEU A 126 0.02 -8.63 14.04
CA LEU A 126 -0.66 -9.00 12.79
C LEU A 126 -1.10 -10.46 12.79
N LEU A 127 -0.25 -11.38 13.28
CA LEU A 127 -0.63 -12.78 13.43
C LEU A 127 -1.84 -12.91 14.36
N LYS A 128 -1.86 -12.14 15.46
CA LYS A 128 -2.99 -12.17 16.39
C LYS A 128 -4.28 -11.65 15.78
N VAL A 129 -4.21 -10.58 14.99
CA VAL A 129 -5.35 -10.11 14.21
C VAL A 129 -5.87 -11.22 13.30
N ASN A 130 -4.99 -11.84 12.52
CA ASN A 130 -5.39 -12.87 11.57
C ASN A 130 -6.04 -14.08 12.27
N GLU A 131 -5.47 -14.53 13.40
CA GLU A 131 -6.07 -15.60 14.23
C GLU A 131 -7.50 -15.26 14.65
N VAL A 132 -7.73 -14.08 15.23
CA VAL A 132 -9.06 -13.71 15.73
C VAL A 132 -10.03 -13.41 14.58
N MET A 133 -9.57 -12.72 13.54
CA MET A 133 -10.38 -12.43 12.36
C MET A 133 -10.93 -13.70 11.71
N ASN A 134 -10.16 -14.79 11.72
CA ASN A 134 -10.64 -16.09 11.22
C ASN A 134 -11.78 -16.69 12.04
N THR A 135 -11.88 -16.36 13.33
CA THR A 135 -12.96 -16.82 14.22
C THR A 135 -14.23 -15.98 14.14
N LEU A 136 -14.14 -14.74 13.65
CA LEU A 136 -15.27 -13.82 13.53
C LEU A 136 -16.23 -14.21 12.40
N SER A 137 -17.49 -13.82 12.53
CA SER A 137 -18.49 -13.81 11.46
C SER A 137 -18.41 -12.52 10.63
N ILE A 138 -18.93 -12.54 9.40
CA ILE A 138 -18.97 -11.33 8.54
C ILE A 138 -19.78 -10.24 9.25
N GLY A 139 -19.24 -9.02 9.28
CA GLY A 139 -19.81 -7.85 9.95
C GLY A 139 -19.37 -7.68 11.41
N GLU A 140 -18.81 -8.71 12.05
CA GLU A 140 -18.31 -8.58 13.43
C GLU A 140 -17.04 -7.73 13.49
N GLN A 141 -16.91 -7.03 14.62
CA GLN A 141 -15.81 -6.10 14.87
C GLN A 141 -14.88 -6.61 15.97
N MET A 142 -13.60 -6.27 15.85
CA MET A 142 -12.61 -6.43 16.90
C MET A 142 -11.86 -5.12 17.16
N GLU A 143 -11.44 -4.93 18.40
CA GLU A 143 -10.52 -3.89 18.84
C GLU A 143 -9.24 -4.54 19.35
N ILE A 144 -8.09 -4.09 18.86
CA ILE A 144 -6.79 -4.55 19.30
C ILE A 144 -5.97 -3.39 19.85
N THR A 145 -5.35 -3.61 21.01
CA THR A 145 -4.39 -2.69 21.63
C THR A 145 -2.98 -3.27 21.52
N VAL A 146 -2.03 -2.48 21.03
CA VAL A 146 -0.63 -2.89 20.84
C VAL A 146 0.33 -1.78 21.26
N THR A 147 1.58 -2.15 21.55
CA THR A 147 2.67 -1.20 21.87
C THR A 147 3.64 -0.99 20.69
N ASP A 148 3.55 -1.79 19.63
CA ASP A 148 4.35 -1.63 18.41
C ASP A 148 3.74 -0.53 17.52
N PHE A 149 4.37 0.64 17.46
CA PHE A 149 3.87 1.77 16.65
C PHE A 149 3.91 1.51 15.14
N GLY A 150 4.72 0.57 14.65
CA GLY A 150 4.71 0.17 13.24
C GLY A 150 3.41 -0.51 12.84
N PHE A 151 2.65 -0.98 13.81
CA PHE A 151 1.39 -1.65 13.59
C PHE A 151 0.35 -0.77 12.88
N CYS A 152 0.39 0.56 13.08
CA CYS A 152 -0.53 1.51 12.42
C CYS A 152 -0.50 1.36 10.90
N ALA A 153 0.69 1.26 10.30
CA ALA A 153 0.84 1.12 8.85
C ALA A 153 0.66 -0.33 8.39
N ASP A 154 1.14 -1.29 9.20
CA ASP A 154 1.03 -2.71 8.94
C ASP A 154 -0.43 -3.18 8.84
N ILE A 155 -1.30 -2.68 9.73
CA ILE A 155 -2.69 -3.12 9.78
C ILE A 155 -3.52 -2.59 8.62
N GLU A 156 -3.21 -1.38 8.13
CA GLU A 156 -3.84 -0.80 6.94
C GLU A 156 -3.49 -1.62 5.69
N ALA A 157 -2.20 -1.94 5.53
CA ALA A 157 -1.73 -2.78 4.44
C ALA A 157 -2.38 -4.18 4.49
N TRP A 158 -2.42 -4.78 5.67
CA TRP A 158 -3.04 -6.08 5.88
C TRP A 158 -4.55 -6.08 5.60
N ALA A 159 -5.28 -5.07 6.10
CA ALA A 159 -6.72 -4.96 5.92
C ALA A 159 -7.09 -4.77 4.44
N LYS A 160 -6.36 -3.88 3.74
CA LYS A 160 -6.50 -3.68 2.29
C LYS A 160 -6.30 -4.97 1.52
N LYS A 161 -5.29 -5.78 1.89
CA LYS A 161 -5.02 -7.06 1.23
C LYS A 161 -6.09 -8.11 1.51
N THR A 162 -6.48 -8.24 2.77
CA THR A 162 -7.43 -9.27 3.20
C THR A 162 -8.89 -8.91 2.92
N GLY A 163 -9.13 -7.69 2.42
CA GLY A 163 -10.47 -7.17 2.12
C GLY A 163 -11.25 -6.75 3.36
N HIS A 164 -10.60 -6.60 4.50
CA HIS A 164 -11.20 -6.16 5.77
C HIS A 164 -11.14 -4.64 5.92
N THR A 165 -11.99 -4.07 6.77
CA THR A 165 -12.06 -2.62 6.97
C THR A 165 -11.42 -2.22 8.28
N VAL A 166 -10.54 -1.22 8.25
CA VAL A 166 -10.08 -0.49 9.44
C VAL A 166 -11.08 0.63 9.72
N LEU A 167 -11.84 0.50 10.81
CA LEU A 167 -12.82 1.51 11.25
C LEU A 167 -12.18 2.62 12.08
N LYS A 168 -11.09 2.29 12.78
CA LYS A 168 -10.36 3.21 13.65
C LYS A 168 -8.91 2.80 13.73
N ASN A 169 -8.00 3.77 13.66
CA ASN A 169 -6.56 3.57 13.81
C ASN A 169 -5.98 4.77 14.57
N GLU A 170 -5.91 4.67 15.89
CA GLU A 170 -5.47 5.77 16.76
C GLU A 170 -4.16 5.42 17.46
N GLN A 171 -3.15 6.25 17.21
CA GLN A 171 -1.91 6.24 17.98
C GLN A 171 -2.07 7.15 19.21
N GLN A 172 -1.92 6.56 20.39
CA GLN A 172 -1.84 7.24 21.69
C GLN A 172 -0.38 7.33 22.14
N THR A 173 -0.11 7.99 23.27
CA THR A 173 1.24 8.28 23.75
C THR A 173 2.11 7.02 23.92
N ASP A 174 1.52 5.92 24.38
CA ASP A 174 2.22 4.69 24.77
C ASP A 174 1.74 3.44 24.01
N LYS A 175 0.74 3.57 23.15
CA LYS A 175 0.06 2.44 22.50
C LYS A 175 -0.67 2.85 21.23
N VAL A 176 -1.03 1.86 20.43
CA VAL A 176 -1.91 1.99 19.26
C VAL A 176 -3.19 1.20 19.52
N VAL A 177 -4.33 1.81 19.21
CA VAL A 177 -5.66 1.18 19.31
C VAL A 177 -6.31 1.16 17.93
N VAL A 178 -6.60 -0.04 17.45
CA VAL A 178 -7.19 -0.25 16.11
C VAL A 178 -8.50 -1.00 16.23
N ILE A 179 -9.52 -0.58 15.49
CA ILE A 179 -10.81 -1.27 15.37
C ILE A 179 -10.96 -1.74 13.93
N LEU A 180 -11.24 -3.02 13.76
CA LEU A 180 -11.39 -3.71 12.48
C LEU A 180 -12.76 -4.33 12.37
N GLN A 181 -13.28 -4.43 11.14
CA GLN A 181 -14.49 -5.18 10.81
C GLN A 181 -14.17 -6.30 9.81
N LYS A 182 -14.67 -7.50 10.10
CA LYS A 182 -14.62 -8.60 9.14
C LYS A 182 -15.58 -8.34 8.00
N ASN A 183 -15.05 -8.36 6.78
CA ASN A 183 -15.85 -8.36 5.57
C ASN A 183 -15.74 -9.71 4.86
N GLN A 184 -16.64 -9.91 3.90
CA GLN A 184 -16.59 -11.07 3.03
C GLN A 184 -15.30 -11.03 2.19
N GLN A 185 -14.44 -12.04 2.35
CA GLN A 185 -13.24 -12.17 1.54
C GLN A 185 -13.66 -12.46 0.09
N GLN A 186 -13.46 -11.49 -0.81
CA GLN A 186 -13.66 -11.72 -2.23
C GLN A 186 -12.54 -12.63 -2.75
N SER A 187 -12.93 -13.82 -3.21
CA SER A 187 -12.05 -14.72 -3.96
C SER A 187 -11.83 -14.11 -5.35
N THR A 188 -10.89 -13.19 -5.50
CA THR A 188 -10.50 -12.71 -6.81
C THR A 188 -9.60 -13.75 -7.46
N SER A 189 -10.22 -14.68 -8.20
CA SER A 189 -9.53 -15.46 -9.24
C SER A 189 -9.23 -14.54 -10.42
N GLN A 190 -8.29 -13.60 -10.23
CA GLN A 190 -7.76 -12.79 -11.32
C GLN A 190 -6.70 -13.60 -12.09
N PRO A 191 -6.64 -13.49 -13.42
CA PRO A 191 -5.50 -13.98 -14.19
C PRO A 191 -4.21 -13.32 -13.68
N LEU A 192 -3.08 -14.02 -13.81
CA LEU A 192 -1.74 -13.48 -13.50
C LEU A 192 -1.44 -12.31 -14.45
N VAL A 193 -1.87 -11.11 -14.09
CA VAL A 193 -1.44 -9.86 -14.71
C VAL A 193 -0.14 -9.47 -14.04
N GLU A 194 0.90 -9.14 -14.83
CA GLU A 194 2.09 -8.50 -14.28
C GLU A 194 1.68 -7.15 -13.67
N THR A 195 1.59 -7.08 -12.35
CA THR A 195 1.17 -5.86 -11.68
C THR A 195 2.36 -4.92 -11.50
N LYS A 196 2.20 -3.70 -12.02
CA LYS A 196 2.76 -2.41 -11.55
C LYS A 196 4.29 -2.24 -11.54
N ASP A 197 4.70 -1.04 -11.98
CA ASP A 197 6.08 -0.55 -12.07
C ASP A 197 6.68 -0.14 -10.71
N GLY A 198 6.83 -1.10 -9.79
CA GLY A 198 7.43 -0.86 -8.48
C GLY A 198 8.72 -1.66 -8.25
N ALA A 199 9.59 -1.16 -7.38
CA ALA A 199 10.75 -1.87 -6.87
C ALA A 199 10.82 -1.78 -5.34
N THR A 200 10.81 -2.91 -4.67
CA THR A 200 11.05 -2.99 -3.22
C THR A 200 12.40 -3.63 -2.92
N MET A 201 12.99 -3.23 -1.81
CA MET A 201 14.18 -3.91 -1.28
C MET A 201 14.21 -3.89 0.24
N VAL A 202 14.56 -5.04 0.82
CA VAL A 202 14.98 -5.14 2.22
C VAL A 202 16.46 -4.80 2.31
N VAL A 203 16.79 -3.72 3.01
CA VAL A 203 18.16 -3.33 3.34
C VAL A 203 18.46 -3.82 4.75
N PHE A 204 19.02 -5.02 4.83
CA PHE A 204 19.39 -5.68 6.09
C PHE A 204 20.84 -5.37 6.46
N SER A 205 21.72 -5.35 5.47
CA SER A 205 23.16 -5.15 5.68
C SER A 205 23.50 -3.71 6.06
N GLY A 206 24.42 -3.54 7.01
CA GLY A 206 24.96 -2.23 7.43
C GLY A 206 26.37 -1.95 6.89
N ASP A 207 26.73 -2.55 5.75
CA ASP A 207 28.04 -2.38 5.11
C ASP A 207 27.99 -1.26 4.07
N LEU A 208 29.01 -0.40 4.02
CA LEU A 208 29.10 0.77 3.14
C LEU A 208 28.90 0.44 1.66
N ASP A 209 29.55 -0.62 1.18
CA ASP A 209 29.51 -1.06 -0.22
C ASP A 209 28.15 -1.63 -0.61
N LYS A 210 27.49 -2.37 0.30
CA LYS A 210 26.12 -2.85 0.08
C LYS A 210 25.10 -1.73 0.15
N ALA A 211 25.24 -0.83 1.12
CA ALA A 211 24.42 0.38 1.22
C ALA A 211 24.49 1.20 -0.06
N LEU A 212 25.70 1.44 -0.57
CA LEU A 212 25.91 2.15 -1.83
C LEU A 212 25.23 1.41 -3.01
N ALA A 213 25.38 0.09 -3.09
CA ALA A 213 24.71 -0.71 -4.11
C ALA A 213 23.18 -0.57 -4.03
N SER A 214 22.59 -0.64 -2.83
CA SER A 214 21.15 -0.44 -2.62
C SER A 214 20.67 0.91 -3.15
N PHE A 215 21.37 2.01 -2.80
CA PHE A 215 20.99 3.35 -3.26
C PHE A 215 21.22 3.56 -4.76
N ILE A 216 22.26 2.96 -5.35
CA ILE A 216 22.47 2.97 -6.81
C ILE A 216 21.30 2.28 -7.52
N ILE A 217 20.88 1.10 -7.03
CA ILE A 217 19.76 0.37 -7.62
C ILE A 217 18.45 1.14 -7.42
N ALA A 218 18.21 1.68 -6.23
CA ALA A 218 17.00 2.44 -5.91
C ALA A 218 16.85 3.70 -6.76
N THR A 219 17.91 4.52 -6.85
CA THR A 219 17.89 5.74 -7.67
C THR A 219 17.81 5.42 -9.17
N GLY A 220 18.48 4.35 -9.62
CA GLY A 220 18.35 3.82 -10.98
C GLY A 220 16.92 3.41 -11.31
N ALA A 221 16.29 2.61 -10.45
CA ALA A 221 14.89 2.19 -10.60
C ALA A 221 13.94 3.40 -10.63
N LYS A 222 14.12 4.37 -9.73
CA LYS A 222 13.30 5.59 -9.68
C LYS A 222 13.48 6.44 -10.95
N SER A 223 14.69 6.52 -11.49
CA SER A 223 14.96 7.21 -12.77
C SER A 223 14.30 6.55 -13.98
N MET A 224 14.00 5.24 -13.88
CA MET A 224 13.24 4.49 -14.89
C MET A 224 11.72 4.60 -14.68
N GLY A 225 11.26 5.47 -13.78
CA GLY A 225 9.85 5.71 -13.51
C GLY A 225 9.22 4.73 -12.52
N LYS A 226 10.01 3.86 -11.86
CA LYS A 226 9.46 2.94 -10.87
C LYS A 226 9.19 3.63 -9.54
N GLU A 227 8.11 3.26 -8.86
CA GLU A 227 7.95 3.58 -7.44
C GLU A 227 8.89 2.71 -6.61
N VAL A 228 9.63 3.30 -5.68
CA VAL A 228 10.69 2.58 -4.94
C VAL A 228 10.47 2.66 -3.44
N THR A 229 10.44 1.49 -2.79
CA THR A 229 10.46 1.37 -1.32
C THR A 229 11.72 0.65 -0.85
N MET A 230 12.44 1.28 0.08
CA MET A 230 13.58 0.68 0.79
C MET A 230 13.21 0.44 2.25
N PHE A 231 13.16 -0.83 2.67
CA PHE A 231 12.85 -1.24 4.03
C PHE A 231 14.13 -1.57 4.81
N PHE A 232 14.49 -0.69 5.74
CA PHE A 232 15.69 -0.81 6.56
C PHE A 232 15.40 -1.57 7.84
N THR A 233 16.13 -2.67 8.03
CA THR A 233 15.98 -3.57 9.19
C THR A 233 17.36 -3.95 9.71
N PHE A 234 17.45 -4.36 10.97
CA PHE A 234 18.71 -4.69 11.64
C PHE A 234 19.82 -3.66 11.35
N TRP A 235 20.97 -4.12 10.83
CA TRP A 235 22.16 -3.29 10.60
C TRP A 235 21.92 -2.18 9.58
N GLY A 236 20.98 -2.38 8.65
CA GLY A 236 20.58 -1.38 7.67
C GLY A 236 20.04 -0.10 8.29
N LEU A 237 19.46 -0.15 9.50
CA LEU A 237 19.01 1.06 10.22
C LEU A 237 20.14 2.07 10.43
N ASN A 238 21.39 1.63 10.51
CA ASN A 238 22.54 2.53 10.67
C ASN A 238 22.81 3.40 9.43
N ILE A 239 22.29 3.01 8.26
CA ILE A 239 22.44 3.74 7.00
C ILE A 239 21.54 4.98 6.95
N ILE A 240 20.42 4.97 7.68
CA ILE A 240 19.42 6.05 7.67
C ILE A 240 19.41 6.85 8.99
N LYS A 241 20.48 6.75 9.78
CA LYS A 241 20.67 7.58 10.98
C LYS A 241 21.00 9.02 10.58
N ASN A 242 20.36 9.95 11.26
CA ASN A 242 20.63 11.38 11.11
C ASN A 242 21.94 11.75 11.81
N PRO A 243 22.98 12.20 11.09
CA PRO A 243 24.27 12.59 11.68
C PRO A 243 24.16 13.77 12.66
N HIS A 244 23.10 14.56 12.56
CA HIS A 244 22.82 15.73 13.38
C HIS A 244 21.76 15.47 14.46
N ALA A 245 21.42 14.21 14.71
CA ALA A 245 20.44 13.85 15.73
C ALA A 245 20.84 14.33 17.15
N PRO A 246 19.87 14.71 17.99
CA PRO A 246 20.12 15.02 19.39
C PRO A 246 20.66 13.78 20.14
N LYS A 247 21.55 14.00 21.12
CA LYS A 247 22.06 12.91 21.95
C LYS A 247 20.98 12.44 22.93
N ILE A 248 20.43 11.25 22.69
CA ILE A 248 19.44 10.63 23.56
C ILE A 248 20.14 9.94 24.74
N LYS A 249 19.64 10.17 25.96
CA LYS A 249 20.16 9.49 27.15
C LYS A 249 19.67 8.05 27.17
N LYS A 250 20.59 7.11 26.93
CA LYS A 250 20.36 5.66 27.01
C LYS A 250 21.02 5.08 28.26
N SER A 251 20.44 4.02 28.80
CA SER A 251 20.93 3.31 30.00
C SER A 251 21.28 1.85 29.67
N GLY A 252 22.06 1.20 30.54
CA GLY A 252 22.34 -0.23 30.43
C GLY A 252 22.91 -0.69 29.08
N LEU A 253 22.26 -1.71 28.50
CA LEU A 253 22.67 -2.35 27.24
C LEU A 253 22.46 -1.44 26.02
N ASP A 254 21.43 -0.58 26.04
CA ASP A 254 21.12 0.38 24.98
C ASP A 254 22.27 1.37 24.75
N LYS A 255 22.91 1.80 25.85
CA LYS A 255 24.09 2.67 25.79
C LYS A 255 25.29 1.95 25.15
N MET A 256 25.43 0.64 25.40
CA MET A 256 26.48 -0.17 24.80
C MET A 256 26.26 -0.32 23.29
N PHE A 257 25.03 -0.66 22.87
CA PHE A 257 24.67 -0.73 21.46
C PHE A 257 24.88 0.60 20.75
N SER A 258 24.39 1.71 21.31
CA SER A 258 24.57 3.04 20.74
C SER A 258 26.03 3.45 20.57
N LYS A 259 26.93 3.01 21.45
CA LYS A 259 28.37 3.28 21.33
C LYS A 259 29.07 2.39 20.30
N MET A 260 28.59 1.16 20.12
CA MET A 260 29.19 0.17 19.21
C MET A 260 28.75 0.40 17.75
N MET A 261 27.54 0.89 17.54
CA MET A 261 26.97 1.07 16.21
C MET A 261 27.44 2.37 15.55
N PRO A 262 27.56 2.39 14.21
CA PRO A 262 27.83 3.63 13.47
C PRO A 262 26.78 4.71 13.75
N ASN A 263 27.24 5.95 13.90
CA ASN A 263 26.37 7.11 14.15
C ASN A 263 26.11 7.96 12.90
N SER A 264 26.73 7.61 11.78
CA SER A 264 26.56 8.27 10.49
C SER A 264 26.78 7.25 9.37
N PRO A 265 26.10 7.42 8.21
CA PRO A 265 26.29 6.57 7.04
C PRO A 265 27.75 6.55 6.54
N GLU A 266 28.53 7.59 6.82
CA GLU A 266 29.94 7.67 6.42
C GLU A 266 30.86 6.74 7.22
N ASN A 267 30.42 6.31 8.41
CA ASN A 267 31.18 5.49 9.35
C ASN A 267 30.91 3.99 9.20
N LEU A 268 30.18 3.58 8.16
CA LEU A 268 29.87 2.17 7.94
C LEU A 268 31.15 1.38 7.57
N PRO A 269 31.30 0.16 8.10
CA PRO A 269 32.38 -0.74 7.67
C PRO A 269 32.15 -1.18 6.22
N ILE A 270 33.19 -1.64 5.52
CA ILE A 270 33.02 -2.36 4.25
C ILE A 270 32.84 -3.86 4.50
N SER A 271 32.03 -4.52 3.68
CA SER A 271 31.64 -5.92 3.86
C SER A 271 32.83 -6.89 3.84
N LYS A 272 33.89 -6.55 3.11
CA LYS A 272 35.13 -7.31 2.99
C LYS A 272 36.32 -6.38 3.04
N MET A 273 37.45 -6.86 3.56
CA MET A 273 38.72 -6.11 3.64
C MET A 273 38.66 -4.83 4.50
N ASN A 274 37.80 -4.78 5.53
CA ASN A 274 37.66 -3.60 6.39
C ASN A 274 38.97 -3.18 7.08
N MET A 275 39.86 -4.12 7.43
CA MET A 275 41.20 -3.85 7.99
C MET A 275 41.17 -2.79 9.11
N PHE A 276 40.34 -2.99 10.13
CA PHE A 276 40.12 -2.03 11.24
C PHE A 276 39.71 -0.62 10.77
N GLY A 277 38.95 -0.53 9.68
CA GLY A 277 38.44 0.72 9.10
C GLY A 277 39.35 1.36 8.05
N LEU A 278 40.56 0.83 7.82
CA LEU A 278 41.44 1.30 6.74
C LEU A 278 40.83 1.04 5.36
N GLY A 279 40.12 -0.08 5.20
CA GLY A 279 39.42 -0.44 3.98
C GLY A 279 38.35 0.57 3.59
N SER A 280 37.48 0.96 4.53
CA SER A 280 36.44 1.97 4.29
C SER A 280 37.03 3.31 3.82
N LYS A 281 38.12 3.78 4.46
CA LYS A 281 38.79 5.02 4.05
C LYS A 281 39.43 4.91 2.66
N MET A 282 40.03 3.77 2.35
CA MET A 282 40.65 3.52 1.05
C MET A 282 39.61 3.53 -0.06
N ILE A 283 38.49 2.82 0.10
CA ILE A 283 37.46 2.75 -0.94
C ILE A 283 36.78 4.11 -1.14
N GLN A 284 36.48 4.85 -0.06
CA GLN A 284 35.92 6.20 -0.16
C GLN A 284 36.87 7.16 -0.91
N LYS A 285 38.19 7.05 -0.68
CA LYS A 285 39.18 7.83 -1.44
C LYS A 285 39.20 7.47 -2.92
N VAL A 286 39.13 6.18 -3.25
CA VAL A 286 39.06 5.69 -4.65
C VAL A 286 37.77 6.17 -5.32
N MET A 287 36.63 6.05 -4.64
CA MET A 287 35.33 6.53 -5.11
C MET A 287 35.36 8.03 -5.41
N LYS A 288 35.88 8.85 -4.49
CA LYS A 288 36.03 10.29 -4.69
C LYS A 288 36.89 10.62 -5.91
N ASN A 289 38.01 9.93 -6.10
CA ASN A 289 38.87 10.11 -7.27
C ASN A 289 38.17 9.72 -8.58
N LYS A 290 37.28 8.71 -8.53
CA LYS A 290 36.47 8.26 -9.66
C LYS A 290 35.15 9.02 -9.82
N LYS A 291 34.91 10.06 -9.02
CA LYS A 291 33.68 10.86 -9.02
C LYS A 291 32.42 10.02 -8.77
N VAL A 292 32.53 8.98 -7.96
CA VAL A 292 31.37 8.27 -7.41
C VAL A 292 30.91 9.04 -6.19
N ASP A 293 29.61 9.34 -6.14
CA ASP A 293 29.00 10.07 -5.02
C ASP A 293 29.19 9.33 -3.69
N ALA A 294 29.29 10.09 -2.61
CA ALA A 294 29.30 9.54 -1.26
C ALA A 294 27.92 8.96 -0.92
N LEU A 295 27.88 8.03 0.04
CA LEU A 295 26.62 7.43 0.48
C LEU A 295 25.62 8.48 0.99
N THR A 296 26.08 9.51 1.69
CA THR A 296 25.26 10.64 2.17
C THR A 296 24.58 11.40 1.03
N GLU A 297 25.33 11.70 -0.04
CA GLU A 297 24.79 12.32 -1.25
C GLU A 297 23.78 11.40 -1.96
N MET A 298 24.06 10.09 -2.01
CA MET A 298 23.13 9.12 -2.60
C MET A 298 21.82 8.99 -1.82
N ILE A 299 21.87 9.09 -0.49
CA ILE A 299 20.67 9.14 0.37
C ILE A 299 19.86 10.39 0.05
N HIS A 300 20.50 11.56 0.01
CA HIS A 300 19.81 12.81 -0.32
C HIS A 300 19.17 12.79 -1.71
N LYS A 301 19.87 12.27 -2.72
CA LYS A 301 19.30 12.11 -4.07
C LYS A 301 18.10 11.16 -4.07
N ALA A 302 18.14 10.08 -3.29
CA ALA A 302 17.00 9.19 -3.16
C ALA A 302 15.80 9.89 -2.50
N GLU A 303 16.02 10.72 -1.48
CA GLU A 303 14.97 11.56 -0.88
C GLU A 303 14.35 12.53 -1.90
N GLU A 304 15.19 13.27 -2.64
CA GLU A 304 14.75 14.23 -3.66
C GLU A 304 13.96 13.56 -4.80
N LEU A 305 14.34 12.34 -5.17
CA LEU A 305 13.62 11.54 -6.16
C LEU A 305 12.33 10.92 -5.61
N GLY A 306 12.04 11.06 -4.32
CA GLY A 306 10.85 10.49 -3.70
C GLY A 306 10.93 8.98 -3.49
N VAL A 307 12.11 8.44 -3.20
CA VAL A 307 12.26 7.04 -2.75
C VAL A 307 11.70 6.94 -1.32
N LYS A 308 10.74 6.03 -1.12
CA LYS A 308 10.14 5.77 0.19
C LYS A 308 11.11 4.95 1.05
N MET A 309 11.54 5.50 2.18
CA MET A 309 12.42 4.81 3.12
C MET A 309 11.63 4.45 4.38
N VAL A 310 11.60 3.17 4.75
CA VAL A 310 10.83 2.66 5.89
C VAL A 310 11.79 2.01 6.89
N ALA A 311 11.73 2.42 8.16
CA ALA A 311 12.47 1.81 9.26
C ALA A 311 11.62 0.77 9.99
N CYS A 312 12.19 -0.42 10.17
CA CYS A 312 11.56 -1.53 10.88
C CYS A 312 11.46 -1.26 12.38
N THR A 313 10.23 -1.14 12.91
CA THR A 313 10.00 -0.83 14.34
C THR A 313 10.61 -1.87 15.29
N MET A 314 10.42 -3.16 15.01
CA MET A 314 11.03 -4.24 15.82
C MET A 314 12.55 -4.10 15.86
N SER A 315 13.19 -3.79 14.73
CA SER A 315 14.65 -3.60 14.70
C SER A 315 15.07 -2.35 15.46
N MET A 316 14.30 -1.27 15.40
CA MET A 316 14.54 -0.07 16.18
C MET A 316 14.53 -0.36 17.68
N ASP A 317 13.50 -1.08 18.17
CA ASP A 317 13.41 -1.49 19.57
C ASP A 317 14.59 -2.37 19.99
N VAL A 318 14.86 -3.43 19.24
CA VAL A 318 15.93 -4.39 19.55
C VAL A 318 17.31 -3.72 19.58
N MET A 319 17.54 -2.76 18.70
CA MET A 319 18.81 -2.04 18.60
C MET A 319 18.81 -0.73 19.40
N ALA A 320 17.74 -0.47 20.16
CA ALA A 320 17.53 0.75 20.92
C ALA A 320 17.80 2.02 20.11
N ILE A 321 17.24 2.13 18.90
CA ILE A 321 17.31 3.30 18.03
C ILE A 321 15.99 4.06 18.12
N ASP A 322 16.07 5.31 18.55
CA ASP A 322 14.90 6.18 18.65
C ASP A 322 14.56 6.81 17.29
N ARG A 323 13.29 7.13 17.07
CA ARG A 323 12.82 7.84 15.87
C ARG A 323 13.59 9.15 15.62
N HIS A 324 13.94 9.90 16.65
CA HIS A 324 14.67 11.16 16.51
C HIS A 324 16.15 10.97 16.09
N GLU A 325 16.66 9.75 16.15
CA GLU A 325 18.00 9.40 15.63
C GLU A 325 18.01 9.06 14.14
N LEU A 326 16.84 8.93 13.50
CA LEU A 326 16.70 8.66 12.07
C LEU A 326 16.50 9.94 11.26
N LEU A 327 16.73 9.86 9.95
CA LEU A 327 16.42 10.96 9.03
C LEU A 327 14.91 11.32 9.11
N PRO A 328 14.54 12.61 9.08
CA PRO A 328 13.14 13.02 9.26
C PRO A 328 12.16 12.44 8.23
N SER A 329 12.65 12.19 7.01
CA SER A 329 11.91 11.66 5.84
C SER A 329 11.54 10.18 5.96
N VAL A 330 12.20 9.43 6.84
CA VAL A 330 12.00 7.99 6.99
C VAL A 330 10.62 7.73 7.58
N GLU A 331 9.88 6.73 7.12
CA GLU A 331 8.63 6.27 7.73
C GLU A 331 8.92 5.15 8.74
N ILE A 332 8.07 4.95 9.75
CA ILE A 332 8.13 3.76 10.61
C ILE A 332 7.10 2.76 10.12
N GLY A 333 7.50 1.50 9.99
CA GLY A 333 6.60 0.41 9.62
C GLY A 333 7.14 -0.94 10.08
N GLY A 334 6.27 -1.94 10.15
CA GLY A 334 6.66 -3.33 10.33
C GLY A 334 6.69 -4.09 9.01
N VAL A 335 6.67 -5.41 9.10
CA VAL A 335 6.70 -6.31 7.93
C VAL A 335 5.44 -6.19 7.08
N GLY A 336 4.29 -5.85 7.68
CA GLY A 336 3.03 -5.70 6.94
C GLY A 336 3.09 -4.54 5.95
N SER A 337 3.66 -3.41 6.36
CA SER A 337 3.87 -2.22 5.54
C SER A 337 4.76 -2.54 4.33
N TYR A 338 5.86 -3.26 4.57
CA TYR A 338 6.78 -3.68 3.51
C TYR A 338 6.13 -4.64 2.51
N LEU A 339 5.43 -5.66 3.02
CA LEU A 339 4.75 -6.64 2.17
C LEU A 339 3.65 -5.97 1.35
N GLY A 340 2.91 -5.02 1.92
CA GLY A 340 1.93 -4.21 1.20
C GLY A 340 2.52 -3.46 0.01
N ASP A 341 3.70 -2.84 0.16
CA ASP A 341 4.40 -2.16 -0.94
C ASP A 341 4.95 -3.17 -1.99
N THR A 342 5.36 -4.36 -1.54
CA THR A 342 5.91 -5.41 -2.41
C THR A 342 4.85 -6.00 -3.33
N GLU A 343 3.59 -6.07 -2.91
CA GLU A 343 2.49 -6.53 -3.78
C GLU A 343 2.24 -5.66 -5.01
N HIS A 344 2.72 -4.42 -4.98
CA HIS A 344 2.59 -3.48 -6.09
C HIS A 344 3.90 -3.32 -6.87
N SER A 345 4.86 -4.24 -6.66
CA SER A 345 6.20 -4.17 -7.24
C SER A 345 6.58 -5.46 -7.94
N ASN A 346 7.22 -5.36 -9.11
CA ASN A 346 7.72 -6.51 -9.86
C ASN A 346 9.21 -6.82 -9.61
N LEU A 347 9.91 -5.97 -8.86
CA LEU A 347 11.27 -6.21 -8.38
C LEU A 347 11.29 -6.21 -6.85
N ASN A 348 11.81 -7.29 -6.25
CA ASN A 348 11.99 -7.44 -4.80
C ASN A 348 13.40 -7.97 -4.52
N LEU A 349 14.20 -7.23 -3.74
CA LEU A 349 15.58 -7.57 -3.40
C LEU A 349 15.79 -7.69 -1.89
N PHE A 350 16.75 -8.52 -1.47
CA PHE A 350 17.24 -8.57 -0.10
C PHE A 350 18.75 -8.31 -0.10
N ILE A 351 19.20 -7.26 0.59
CA ILE A 351 20.56 -6.72 0.51
C ILE A 351 21.23 -6.63 1.88
#